data_AF-A0A258EFR9-F1
#
_entry.id   AF-A0A258EFR9-F1
#
_cell.length_a   1.000
_cell.length_b   1.000
_cell.length_c   1.000
_cell.angle_alpha   90.00
_cell.angle_beta   90.00
_cell.angle_gamma   90.00
#
_symmetry.space_group_name_H-M   'P 1'
#
loop_
_entity.id
_entity.type
_entity.pdbx_description
1 polymer ?
#
loop_
_entity_poly.entity_id
_entity_poly.type
_entity_poly.pdbx_seq_one_letter_code
_entity_poly.pdbx_strand_id
1 'polypeptide(L)' 'MRHEWVFDVLSDLLAYATRNDLPRLAAKVSAAIDEARSEIGENGDPPEEPQKPPPTGRRMH' A
#
# COMPACT_ATOMS: atom_id res chain seq x y z
N MET A 1 -2.65 -2.40 -5.24
CA MET A 1 -3.80 -2.65 -4.32
C MET A 1 -3.41 -3.03 -2.89
N ARG A 2 -2.61 -4.07 -2.59
CA ARG A 2 -2.39 -4.53 -1.19
C ARG A 2 -1.69 -3.50 -0.27
N HIS A 3 -0.95 -2.56 -0.82
CA HIS A 3 -0.16 -1.58 -0.07
C HIS A 3 -0.71 -0.15 -0.10
N GLU A 4 -1.77 0.14 -0.86
CA GLU A 4 -2.26 1.52 -1.03
C GLU A 4 -2.85 2.10 0.27
N TRP A 5 -3.56 1.27 1.05
CA TRP A 5 -4.16 1.68 2.32
C TRP A 5 -3.14 2.19 3.35
N VAL A 6 -1.87 1.79 3.25
CA VAL A 6 -0.84 2.24 4.19
C VAL A 6 -0.53 3.73 3.99
N PHE A 7 -0.59 4.22 2.75
CA PHE A 7 -0.34 5.62 2.44
C PHE A 7 -1.47 6.52 2.95
N ASP A 8 -2.72 6.03 2.91
CA ASP A 8 -3.86 6.73 3.48
C ASP A 8 -3.71 6.89 4.99
N VAL A 9 -3.38 5.80 5.70
CA VAL A 9 -3.17 5.82 7.16
C VAL A 9 -2.00 6.74 7.55
N LEU A 10 -0.88 6.66 6.84
CA LEU A 10 0.27 7.52 7.11
C LEU A 10 -0.03 9.00 6.81
N SER A 11 -0.82 9.28 5.77
CA SER A 11 -1.26 10.64 5.44
C SER A 11 -2.19 11.22 6.50
N ASP A 12 -3.14 10.43 6.99
CA ASP A 12 -4.04 10.82 8.08
C ASP A 12 -3.27 11.08 9.38
N LEU A 13 -2.29 10.23 9.69
CA LEU A 13 -1.44 10.40 10.87
C LEU A 13 -0.56 11.64 10.77
N LEU A 14 -0.03 11.95 9.58
CA LEU A 14 0.72 13.18 9.32
C LEU A 14 -0.19 14.41 9.51
N ALA A 15 -1.39 14.39 8.93
CA ALA A 15 -2.36 15.47 9.08
C ALA A 15 -2.73 15.70 10.55
N TYR A 16 -2.94 14.62 11.32
CA TYR A 16 -3.18 14.70 12.75
C TYR A 16 -1.98 15.33 13.48
N ALA A 17 -0.76 14.86 13.23
CA ALA A 17 0.43 15.38 13.89
C ALA A 17 0.66 16.87 13.61
N THR A 18 0.46 17.32 12.38
CA THR A 18 0.57 18.74 11.99
C THR A 18 -0.51 19.60 12.65
N ARG A 19 -1.77 19.14 12.70
CA ARG A 19 -2.87 19.91 13.32
C ARG A 19 -2.73 20.07 14.83
N ASN A 20 -1.98 19.19 15.49
CA ASN A 20 -1.84 19.15 16.94
C ASN A 20 -0.46 19.62 17.45
N ASP A 21 0.33 20.31 16.61
CA ASP A 21 1.67 20.79 16.97
C ASP A 21 2.58 19.68 17.55
N LEU A 22 2.58 18.51 16.89
CA LEU A 22 3.44 17.38 17.23
C LEU A 22 4.60 17.25 16.21
N PRO A 23 5.56 18.19 16.16
CA PRO A 23 6.54 18.28 15.08
C PRO A 23 7.45 17.06 14.98
N ARG A 24 7.80 16.45 16.12
CA ARG A 24 8.61 15.22 16.15
C ARG A 24 7.86 14.02 15.57
N LEU A 25 6.54 13.95 15.74
CA LEU A 25 5.72 12.90 15.16
C LEU A 25 5.57 13.12 13.66
N ALA A 26 5.24 14.34 13.23
CA ALA A 26 5.13 14.70 11.82
C ALA A 26 6.41 14.36 11.03
N ALA A 27 7.59 14.69 11.58
CA ALA A 27 8.88 14.35 10.96
C ALA A 27 9.08 12.84 10.79
N LYS A 28 8.74 12.03 11.81
CA LYS A 28 8.85 10.57 11.75
C LYS A 28 7.88 9.96 10.74
N VAL A 29 6.66 10.45 10.69
CA VAL A 29 5.62 9.94 9.77
C VAL A 29 5.98 10.30 8.33
N SER A 30 6.51 11.50 8.08
CA SER A 30 7.03 11.87 6.76
C SER A 30 8.14 10.92 6.31
N ALA A 31 9.12 10.62 7.17
CA ALA A 31 10.19 9.67 6.85
C ALA A 31 9.65 8.26 6.57
N ALA A 32 8.63 7.81 7.33
CA ALA A 32 8.00 6.52 7.09
C ALA A 32 7.24 6.46 5.75
N ILE A 33 6.65 7.57 5.29
CA ILE A 33 6.03 7.65 3.95
C ILE A 33 7.09 7.47 2.87
N ASP A 34 8.25 8.13 3.00
CA ASP A 34 9.35 8.03 2.04
C ASP A 34 9.93 6.61 2.01
N GLU A 35 10.12 6.00 3.18
CA GLU A 35 10.58 4.62 3.32
C GLU A 35 9.61 3.63 2.69
N ALA A 36 8.31 3.74 2.99
CA ALA A 36 7.28 2.89 2.40
C ALA A 36 7.24 3.02 0.86
N ARG A 37 7.43 4.23 0.31
CA ARG A 37 7.53 4.42 -1.15
C ARG A 37 8.75 3.70 -1.74
N SER A 38 9.89 3.74 -1.06
CA SER A 38 11.09 3.01 -1.48
C SER A 38 10.83 1.51 -1.46
N GLU A 39 10.39 0.97 -0.33
CA GLU A 39 10.20 -0.48 -0.17
C GLU A 39 9.13 -1.05 -1.12
N ILE A 40 8.02 -0.35 -1.31
CA ILE A 40 6.93 -0.81 -2.19
C ILE A 40 7.30 -0.62 -3.66
N GLY A 41 8.05 0.44 -3.99
CA GLY A 41 8.53 0.70 -5.35
C GLY A 41 9.63 -0.25 -5.80
N GLU A 42 10.51 -0.67 -4.89
CA GLU A 42 11.58 -1.65 -5.13
C GLU A 42 11.04 -3.08 -5.23
N ASN A 43 9.96 -3.39 -4.52
CA ASN A 43 9.28 -4.69 -4.57
C ASN A 43 8.22 -4.79 -5.69
N GLY A 44 8.35 -3.99 -6.76
CA GLY A 44 7.41 -3.90 -7.87
C GLY A 44 6.78 -5.26 -8.22
N ASP A 45 5.47 -5.38 -7.97
CA ASP A 45 4.70 -6.58 -8.23
C ASP A 45 4.96 -7.03 -9.69
N PRO A 46 5.27 -8.32 -9.95
CA PRO A 46 5.13 -8.85 -11.29
C PRO A 46 3.70 -8.59 -11.77
N PRO A 47 3.49 -8.25 -13.05
CA PRO A 47 2.16 -7.94 -13.57
C PRO A 47 1.21 -9.07 -13.18
N GLU A 48 0.13 -8.71 -12.48
CA GLU A 48 -0.93 -9.60 -12.07
C GLU A 48 -1.39 -10.36 -13.32
N GLU A 49 -0.96 -11.62 -13.48
CA GLU A 49 -1.37 -12.42 -14.63
C GLU A 49 -2.89 -12.48 -14.60
N PRO A 50 -3.59 -12.14 -15.70
CA PRO A 50 -5.03 -12.19 -15.73
C PRO A 50 -5.45 -13.62 -15.38
N GLN A 51 -6.20 -13.75 -14.27
CA GLN A 51 -6.71 -15.02 -13.79
C GLN A 51 -7.32 -15.77 -14.97
N LYS A 52 -6.65 -16.84 -15.42
CA LYS A 52 -7.20 -17.72 -16.44
C LYS A 52 -8.50 -18.29 -15.88
N PRO A 53 -9.64 -18.18 -16.58
CA PRO A 53 -10.88 -18.75 -16.11
C PRO A 53 -10.68 -20.25 -15.86
N PRO A 54 -11.31 -20.83 -14.82
CA PRO A 54 -11.09 -22.22 -14.45
C PRO A 54 -11.40 -23.14 -15.65
N PRO A 55 -10.63 -24.22 -15.84
CA PRO A 55 -10.86 -25.13 -16.96
C PRO A 55 -12.27 -25.70 -16.83
N THR A 56 -13.14 -25.36 -17.78
CA THR A 56 -14.48 -25.94 -17.87
C THR A 56 -14.30 -27.39 -18.31
N GLY A 57 -14.17 -28.27 -17.32
CA GLY A 57 -13.90 -29.68 -17.52
C GLY A 57 -14.76 -30.53 -16.60
N ARG A 58 -16.05 -30.69 -16.91
CA ARG A 58 -16.79 -31.89 -16.52
C ARG A 58 -17.81 -32.30 -17.57
N ARG A 59 -17.30 -33.09 -18.52
CA ARG A 59 -18.06 -34.07 -19.30
C ARG A 59 -18.59 -35.12 -18.33
N MET A 60 -19.91 -35.23 -18.13
CA MET A 60 -20.56 -36.45 -17.60
C MET A 60 -22.03 -36.54 -18.06
N HIS A 61 -22.34 -37.71 -18.62
CA HIS A 61 -23.62 -38.29 -19.08
C HIS A 61 -24.18 -37.85 -20.42
#